data_AF-A0A229TLT4-F1
#
_entry.id   AF-A0A229TLT4-F1
#
_cell.length_a   1.000
_cell.length_b   1.000
_cell.length_c   1.000
_cell.angle_alpha   90.00
_cell.angle_beta   90.00
_cell.angle_gamma   90.00
#
_symmetry.space_group_name_H-M   'P 1'
#
loop_
_entity.id
_entity.type
_entity.pdbx_description
1 polymer ?
#
loop_
_entity_poly.entity_id
_entity_poly.type
_entity_poly.pdbx_seq_one_letter_code
_entity_poly.pdbx_strand_id
1 'polypeptide(L)'
;MNVLSIDLGTSSTVAVLSAFGRGPRVIEIDGSVTMSSAIFAGEDGTLVVGQDAERRARLDPARFEPNPKRRIDDATLLLGDTVVEVTDALAAVLRRVAEEAHRQLAGQPLDQVRLSHPARWGATRQQLLRQAAIKAGLGADPVLIPEPVAAAAHYASLGRALAPGSTLAVYDLGAGTFDCAVIGVTDRGFTVLADNGLPDLGSLDIDQALLEHVGRQVSHTDPAQWQRMLRPGSLADWRTRRALLQDVREAKETLSRHAHTEVPMPEPFDDVLVTRAELEALVRPNLLRSAEMLAATIRDAGRTPQQLTGVYLVGGPSRMPLVATLLAEQLGVLPTSQDQPETAVAFGLHHVPAGPPPTPPAIDGRTLPAMAPATPPAAWQPPPPRPKPTGVRTPLLIGAGVGVLVAALVITLLAVTRGGSGDPVGTSGNAAQVSTRQVAATCSPGGEPDAEGFTSCLRRLAGTVPDAGTCESGGAGAPIEEAGAENVVTCKLPSDSTTSGRSVIYYEGMSFDELKPGVESQMDGSDGTLDGTWSGAGLSGRYLSGTAIGMGIMLFGADDAEICGLLVWIDFGGSGPTPQEMVDYFEQSLKPGA
;
A
#
# COMPACT_ATOMS: atom_id res chain seq x y z
N MET A 1 21.17 -7.53 28.83
CA MET A 1 20.63 -6.65 27.79
C MET A 1 19.12 -6.70 27.86
N ASN A 2 18.47 -5.55 27.97
CA ASN A 2 17.04 -5.35 27.91
C ASN A 2 16.64 -5.20 26.43
N VAL A 3 16.09 -6.25 25.84
CA VAL A 3 15.73 -6.30 24.42
C VAL A 3 14.21 -6.37 24.28
N LEU A 4 13.64 -5.41 23.55
CA LEU A 4 12.23 -5.40 23.18
C LEU A 4 12.11 -5.79 21.71
N SER A 5 11.34 -6.83 21.44
CA SER A 5 11.06 -7.34 20.10
C SER A 5 9.58 -7.16 19.80
N ILE A 6 9.25 -6.46 18.72
CA ILE A 6 7.88 -6.10 18.38
C ILE A 6 7.57 -6.59 16.98
N ASP A 7 6.55 -7.43 16.88
CA ASP A 7 5.90 -7.77 15.64
C ASP A 7 4.68 -6.86 15.43
N LEU A 8 4.83 -5.85 14.57
CA LEU A 8 3.73 -4.97 14.18
C LEU A 8 2.97 -5.64 13.04
N GLY A 9 1.95 -6.42 13.36
CA GLY A 9 1.11 -7.08 12.36
C GLY A 9 0.03 -6.17 11.79
N THR A 10 -0.69 -6.67 10.78
CA THR A 10 -1.78 -5.92 10.14
C THR A 10 -2.97 -5.70 11.06
N SER A 11 -3.45 -6.75 11.74
CA SER A 11 -4.60 -6.68 12.65
C SER A 11 -4.19 -6.75 14.12
N SER A 12 -3.02 -7.31 14.42
CA SER A 12 -2.56 -7.49 15.80
C SER A 12 -1.06 -7.29 15.92
N THR A 13 -0.67 -6.69 17.04
CA THR A 13 0.72 -6.42 17.43
C THR A 13 1.09 -7.33 18.59
N VAL A 14 2.25 -7.99 18.50
CA VAL A 14 2.81 -8.83 19.56
C VAL A 14 4.16 -8.26 19.99
N ALA A 15 4.42 -8.24 21.29
CA ALA A 15 5.69 -7.78 21.82
C ALA A 15 6.29 -8.80 22.78
N VAL A 16 7.60 -8.94 22.73
CA VAL A 16 8.40 -9.85 23.57
C VAL A 16 9.49 -9.04 24.24
N LEU A 17 9.61 -9.17 25.56
CA LEU A 17 10.64 -8.53 26.37
C LEU A 17 11.59 -9.58 26.94
N SER A 18 12.88 -9.37 26.73
CA SER A 18 13.95 -10.07 27.47
C SER A 18 14.62 -9.04 28.36
N ALA A 19 14.48 -9.17 29.68
CA ALA A 19 14.99 -8.19 30.65
C ALA A 19 15.45 -8.87 31.94
N PHE A 20 16.33 -8.19 32.69
CA PHE A 20 16.81 -8.65 34.00
C PHE A 20 17.45 -10.05 33.99
N GLY A 21 18.13 -10.40 32.89
CA GLY A 21 18.76 -11.72 32.72
C GLY A 21 17.77 -12.87 32.51
N ARG A 22 16.47 -12.58 32.35
CA ARG A 22 15.44 -13.57 31.99
C ARG A 22 15.35 -13.69 30.48
N GLY A 23 15.04 -14.88 30.01
CA GLY A 23 14.76 -15.14 28.59
C GLY A 23 13.54 -14.36 28.08
N PRO A 24 13.30 -14.41 26.76
CA PRO A 24 12.20 -13.69 26.13
C PRO A 24 10.85 -14.14 26.69
N ARG A 25 9.99 -13.19 27.04
CA ARG A 25 8.59 -13.44 27.42
C ARG A 25 7.67 -12.49 26.66
N VAL A 26 6.46 -12.94 26.33
CA VAL A 26 5.45 -12.04 25.76
C VAL A 26 5.09 -10.96 26.76
N ILE A 27 4.89 -9.74 26.27
CA ILE A 27 4.27 -8.65 27.00
C ILE A 27 2.76 -8.77 26.83
N GLU A 28 2.04 -8.92 27.94
CA GLU A 28 0.58 -8.83 27.91
C GLU A 28 0.15 -7.35 27.94
N ILE A 29 -0.63 -6.94 26.94
CA ILE A 29 -1.24 -5.61 26.85
C ILE A 29 -2.75 -5.81 26.90
N ASP A 30 -3.42 -5.05 27.76
CA ASP A 30 -4.88 -5.16 27.99
C ASP A 30 -5.34 -6.58 28.36
N GLY A 31 -4.46 -7.35 29.03
CA GLY A 31 -4.73 -8.73 29.44
C GLY A 31 -4.63 -9.78 28.32
N SER A 32 -4.02 -9.42 27.19
CA SER A 32 -3.87 -10.29 26.02
C SER A 32 -2.42 -10.34 25.54
N VAL A 33 -2.00 -11.50 25.02
CA VAL A 33 -0.69 -11.70 24.37
C VAL A 33 -0.61 -11.04 23.00
N THR A 34 -1.76 -10.70 22.40
CA THR A 34 -1.89 -9.94 21.16
C THR A 34 -2.69 -8.67 21.43
N MET A 35 -2.16 -7.52 21.05
CA MET A 35 -2.88 -6.24 21.09
C MET A 35 -3.50 -5.97 19.71
N SER A 36 -4.74 -5.49 19.62
CA SER A 36 -5.27 -5.00 18.33
C SER A 36 -4.38 -3.87 17.81
N SER A 37 -4.02 -3.92 16.52
CA SER A 37 -3.27 -2.83 15.87
C SER A 37 -4.16 -1.65 15.49
N ALA A 38 -5.46 -1.74 15.79
CA ALA A 38 -6.44 -0.73 15.45
C ALA A 38 -6.24 0.59 16.18
N ILE A 39 -6.65 1.68 15.54
CA ILE A 39 -6.62 3.02 16.08
C ILE A 39 -7.99 3.70 15.98
N PHE A 40 -8.23 4.63 16.90
CA PHE A 40 -9.42 5.48 16.95
C PHE A 40 -9.00 6.92 17.22
N ALA A 41 -9.47 7.86 16.41
CA ALA A 41 -9.25 9.30 16.64
C ALA A 41 -10.36 9.88 17.53
N GLY A 42 -10.00 10.39 18.71
CA GLY A 42 -10.88 11.18 19.55
C GLY A 42 -11.28 12.50 18.90
N GLU A 43 -12.37 13.11 19.36
CA GLU A 43 -12.81 14.44 18.90
C GLU A 43 -11.78 15.54 19.20
N ASP A 44 -10.94 15.32 20.20
CA ASP A 44 -9.82 16.19 20.57
C ASP A 44 -8.54 15.91 19.77
N GLY A 45 -8.61 15.03 18.77
CA GLY A 45 -7.47 14.59 17.96
C GLY A 45 -6.57 13.55 18.65
N THR A 46 -6.88 13.10 19.87
CA THR A 46 -6.08 12.08 20.55
C THR A 46 -6.26 10.71 19.89
N LEU A 47 -5.16 9.99 19.66
CA LEU A 47 -5.21 8.63 19.15
C LEU A 47 -5.30 7.63 20.29
N VAL A 48 -6.34 6.79 20.24
CA VAL A 48 -6.53 5.64 21.11
C VAL A 48 -6.23 4.39 20.29
N VAL A 49 -5.61 3.37 20.89
CA VAL A 49 -5.19 2.15 20.20
C VAL A 49 -5.63 0.89 20.95
N GLY A 50 -5.48 -0.27 20.32
CA GLY A 50 -5.71 -1.54 21.01
C GLY A 50 -7.17 -1.78 21.37
N GLN A 51 -7.41 -2.39 22.52
CA GLN A 51 -8.78 -2.76 22.91
C GLN A 51 -9.68 -1.53 23.13
N ASP A 52 -9.12 -0.41 23.59
CA ASP A 52 -9.89 0.81 23.79
C ASP A 52 -10.34 1.44 22.47
N ALA A 53 -9.53 1.33 21.40
CA ALA A 53 -9.93 1.74 20.06
C ALA A 53 -11.13 0.91 19.57
N GLU A 54 -11.05 -0.43 19.72
CA GLU A 54 -12.14 -1.35 19.38
C GLU A 54 -13.43 -1.04 20.15
N ARG A 55 -13.32 -0.67 21.43
CA ARG A 55 -14.48 -0.31 22.27
C ARG A 55 -15.13 0.99 21.80
N ARG A 56 -14.32 2.01 21.48
CA ARG A 56 -14.82 3.32 20.98
C ARG A 56 -15.39 3.21 19.58
N ALA A 57 -14.85 2.34 18.74
CA ALA A 57 -15.36 2.06 17.40
C ALA A 57 -16.82 1.59 17.40
N ARG A 58 -17.31 0.94 18.48
CA ARG A 58 -18.73 0.59 18.61
C ARG A 58 -19.64 1.80 18.76
N LEU A 59 -19.10 2.93 19.21
CA LEU A 59 -19.82 4.20 19.32
C LEU A 59 -19.68 5.03 18.05
N ASP A 60 -18.48 5.10 17.47
CA ASP A 60 -18.27 5.85 16.23
C ASP A 60 -17.30 5.15 15.26
N PRO A 61 -17.80 4.24 14.42
CA PRO A 61 -16.95 3.52 13.47
C PRO A 61 -16.29 4.41 12.41
N ALA A 62 -16.77 5.65 12.19
CA ALA A 62 -16.19 6.53 11.18
C ALA A 62 -14.80 7.06 11.59
N ARG A 63 -14.51 7.08 12.89
CA ARG A 63 -13.25 7.55 13.49
C ARG A 63 -12.23 6.43 13.70
N PHE A 64 -12.44 5.26 13.10
CA PHE A 64 -11.72 4.02 13.41
C PHE A 64 -11.00 3.44 12.18
N GLU A 65 -9.73 3.08 12.33
CA GLU A 65 -8.97 2.30 11.34
C GLU A 65 -8.49 0.99 11.99
N PRO A 66 -9.04 -0.17 11.60
CA PRO A 66 -8.68 -1.46 12.19
C PRO A 66 -7.28 -1.98 11.81
N ASN A 67 -6.75 -1.57 10.65
CA ASN A 67 -5.57 -2.17 10.04
C ASN A 67 -4.59 -1.11 9.48
N PRO A 68 -4.05 -0.20 10.32
CA PRO A 68 -3.24 0.92 9.85
C PRO A 68 -1.97 0.50 9.09
N LYS A 69 -1.41 -0.71 9.33
CA LYS A 69 -0.27 -1.23 8.54
C LYS A 69 -0.60 -1.41 7.05
N ARG A 70 -1.87 -1.67 6.67
CA ARG A 70 -2.26 -1.74 5.23
C ARG A 70 -2.27 -0.38 4.57
N ARG A 71 -2.32 0.69 5.36
CA ARG A 71 -2.35 2.07 4.91
C ARG A 71 -0.94 2.66 4.85
N ILE A 72 0.11 1.84 4.95
CA ILE A 72 1.50 2.32 5.03
C ILE A 72 1.94 3.13 3.80
N ASP A 73 1.32 2.88 2.64
CA ASP A 73 1.60 3.60 1.40
C ASP A 73 0.74 4.88 1.27
N ASP A 74 -0.24 5.07 2.16
CA ASP A 74 -1.00 6.31 2.22
C ASP A 74 -0.20 7.35 3.02
N ALA A 75 -0.32 8.63 2.66
CA ALA A 75 0.23 9.70 3.48
C ALA A 75 -0.59 9.87 4.77
N THR A 76 -1.92 9.93 4.63
CA THR A 76 -2.85 10.26 5.71
C THR A 76 -4.08 9.36 5.73
N LEU A 77 -4.70 9.31 6.90
CA LEU A 77 -5.99 8.66 7.17
C LEU A 77 -6.99 9.73 7.55
N LEU A 78 -8.18 9.69 6.93
CA LEU A 78 -9.31 10.48 7.38
C LEU A 78 -10.14 9.63 8.35
N LEU A 79 -10.11 9.99 9.64
CA LEU A 79 -10.84 9.33 10.72
C LEU A 79 -11.91 10.29 11.25
N GLY A 80 -13.14 10.10 10.78
CA GLY A 80 -14.23 11.06 10.97
C GLY A 80 -13.91 12.37 10.25
N ASP A 81 -13.66 13.42 11.03
CA ASP A 81 -13.23 14.74 10.57
C ASP A 81 -11.73 15.00 10.80
N THR A 82 -11.01 14.02 11.35
CA THR A 82 -9.63 14.18 11.77
C THR A 82 -8.69 13.55 10.74
N VAL A 83 -7.76 14.36 10.21
CA VAL A 83 -6.68 13.87 9.36
C VAL A 83 -5.51 13.40 10.24
N VAL A 84 -5.09 12.16 10.05
CA VAL A 84 -4.03 11.51 10.83
C VAL A 84 -2.94 11.03 9.89
N GLU A 85 -1.70 11.48 10.11
CA GLU A 85 -0.54 10.95 9.39
C GLU A 85 -0.39 9.45 9.67
N VAL A 86 -0.15 8.65 8.63
CA VAL A 86 0.01 7.19 8.78
C VAL A 86 1.19 6.86 9.69
N THR A 87 2.27 7.66 9.64
CA THR A 87 3.41 7.51 10.54
C THR A 87 2.98 7.71 12.01
N ASP A 88 2.07 8.64 12.30
CA ASP A 88 1.57 8.89 13.65
C ASP A 88 0.59 7.81 14.11
N ALA A 89 -0.22 7.28 13.20
CA ALA A 89 -1.04 6.09 13.44
C ALA A 89 -0.19 4.90 13.89
N LEU A 90 0.87 4.55 13.15
CA LEU A 90 1.76 3.45 13.53
C LEU A 90 2.55 3.77 14.79
N ALA A 91 2.98 5.03 14.98
CA ALA A 91 3.67 5.46 16.20
C ALA A 91 2.77 5.32 17.43
N ALA A 92 1.46 5.59 17.34
CA ALA A 92 0.52 5.42 18.45
C ALA A 92 0.43 3.95 18.88
N VAL A 93 0.36 3.01 17.93
CA VAL A 93 0.37 1.57 18.21
C VAL A 93 1.66 1.15 18.89
N LEU A 94 2.81 1.57 18.36
CA LEU A 94 4.13 1.25 18.94
C LEU A 94 4.33 1.91 20.32
N ARG A 95 3.79 3.10 20.54
CA ARG A 95 3.90 3.84 21.81
C ARG A 95 3.18 3.09 22.93
N ARG A 96 2.01 2.51 22.64
CA ARG A 96 1.31 1.67 23.62
C ARG A 96 2.14 0.46 24.06
N VAL A 97 2.85 -0.18 23.12
CA VAL A 97 3.80 -1.26 23.42
C VAL A 97 4.98 -0.74 24.24
N ALA A 98 5.53 0.43 23.87
CA ALA A 98 6.65 1.05 24.57
C ALA A 98 6.29 1.39 26.03
N GLU A 99 5.12 1.98 26.27
CA GLU A 99 4.62 2.31 27.61
C GLU A 99 4.57 1.07 28.51
N GLU A 100 4.01 -0.03 27.99
CA GLU A 100 3.92 -1.28 28.74
C GLU A 100 5.32 -1.89 28.98
N ALA A 101 6.21 -1.87 27.99
CA ALA A 101 7.58 -2.34 28.18
C ALA A 101 8.32 -1.52 29.25
N HIS A 102 8.23 -0.19 29.22
CA HIS A 102 8.83 0.69 30.22
C HIS A 102 8.26 0.45 31.62
N ARG A 103 6.94 0.22 31.73
CA ARG A 103 6.29 -0.15 33.00
C ARG A 103 6.89 -1.43 33.58
N GLN A 104 7.10 -2.46 32.74
CA GLN A 104 7.71 -3.72 33.18
C GLN A 104 9.21 -3.61 33.50
N LEU A 105 9.90 -2.63 32.92
CA LEU A 105 11.31 -2.35 33.17
C LEU A 105 11.56 -1.48 34.43
N ALA A 106 10.51 -0.99 35.08
CA ALA A 106 10.61 -0.15 36.28
C ALA A 106 11.61 1.01 36.13
N GLY A 107 11.61 1.65 34.96
CA GLY A 107 12.48 2.80 34.66
C GLY A 107 13.89 2.47 34.15
N GLN A 108 14.24 1.18 34.00
CA GLN A 108 15.48 0.80 33.30
C GLN A 108 15.35 1.03 31.78
N PRO A 109 16.41 1.48 31.10
CA PRO A 109 16.36 1.71 29.66
C PRO A 109 16.28 0.39 28.88
N LEU A 110 15.72 0.48 27.68
CA LEU A 110 15.87 -0.54 26.64
C LEU A 110 17.27 -0.41 26.03
N ASP A 111 17.99 -1.53 25.96
CA ASP A 111 19.31 -1.57 25.31
C ASP A 111 19.17 -1.76 23.79
N GLN A 112 18.10 -2.43 23.34
CA GLN A 112 17.85 -2.67 21.91
C GLN A 112 16.36 -2.86 21.64
N VAL A 113 15.88 -2.28 20.55
CA VAL A 113 14.55 -2.53 19.98
C VAL A 113 14.68 -3.22 18.64
N ARG A 114 13.89 -4.28 18.43
CA ARG A 114 13.83 -5.05 17.20
C ARG A 114 12.40 -5.03 16.66
N LEU A 115 12.24 -4.74 15.38
CA LEU A 115 10.94 -4.68 14.71
C LEU A 115 10.91 -5.64 13.54
N SER A 116 9.80 -6.36 13.40
CA SER A 116 9.54 -7.16 12.21
C SER A 116 9.10 -6.28 11.04
N HIS A 117 9.33 -6.74 9.81
CA HIS A 117 8.67 -6.22 8.62
C HIS A 117 8.56 -7.32 7.54
N PRO A 118 7.61 -7.24 6.60
CA PRO A 118 7.55 -8.16 5.47
C PRO A 118 8.84 -8.10 4.65
N ALA A 119 9.36 -9.24 4.21
CA ALA A 119 10.65 -9.33 3.52
C ALA A 119 10.72 -8.46 2.25
N ARG A 120 9.58 -8.29 1.58
CA ARG A 120 9.42 -7.51 0.34
C ARG A 120 9.35 -6.00 0.54
N TRP A 121 9.29 -5.52 1.77
CA TRP A 121 9.26 -4.07 2.02
C TRP A 121 10.57 -3.40 1.60
N GLY A 122 10.45 -2.47 0.65
CA GLY A 122 11.55 -1.60 0.25
C GLY A 122 11.93 -0.55 1.31
N ALA A 123 12.92 0.26 0.97
CA ALA A 123 13.53 1.23 1.88
C ALA A 123 12.52 2.25 2.45
N THR A 124 11.55 2.71 1.65
CA THR A 124 10.56 3.72 2.06
C THR A 124 9.67 3.23 3.21
N ARG A 125 9.02 2.08 3.06
CA ARG A 125 8.19 1.48 4.12
C ARG A 125 9.00 1.16 5.38
N GLN A 126 10.23 0.66 5.20
CA GLN A 126 11.14 0.44 6.32
C GLN A 126 11.49 1.74 7.04
N GLN A 127 11.76 2.82 6.32
CA GLN A 127 12.09 4.11 6.91
C GLN A 127 10.90 4.71 7.66
N LEU A 128 9.69 4.61 7.10
CA LEU A 128 8.46 5.02 7.77
C LEU A 128 8.27 4.25 9.09
N LEU A 129 8.49 2.92 9.09
CA LEU A 129 8.43 2.11 10.30
C LEU A 129 9.48 2.54 11.35
N ARG A 130 10.72 2.85 10.92
CA ARG A 130 11.76 3.40 11.83
C ARG A 130 11.32 4.74 12.42
N GLN A 131 10.79 5.64 11.60
CA GLN A 131 10.29 6.94 12.05
C GLN A 131 9.14 6.79 13.05
N ALA A 132 8.18 5.89 12.79
CA ALA A 132 7.10 5.59 13.71
C ALA A 132 7.62 5.07 15.06
N ALA A 133 8.62 4.19 15.04
CA ALA A 133 9.26 3.68 16.26
C ALA A 133 10.01 4.76 17.04
N ILE A 134 10.74 5.64 16.36
CA ILE A 134 11.42 6.79 16.99
C ILE A 134 10.37 7.72 17.63
N LYS A 135 9.30 8.06 16.90
CA LYS A 135 8.18 8.87 17.41
C LYS A 135 7.48 8.22 18.61
N ALA A 136 7.47 6.89 18.69
CA ALA A 136 6.93 6.12 19.81
C ALA A 136 7.85 6.08 21.05
N GLY A 137 9.07 6.62 20.97
CA GLY A 137 10.03 6.62 22.08
C GLY A 137 10.80 5.29 22.22
N LEU A 138 10.90 4.50 21.15
CA LEU A 138 11.60 3.20 21.14
C LEU A 138 13.12 3.31 20.87
N GLY A 139 13.71 4.48 21.13
CA GLY A 139 15.12 4.76 20.86
C GLY A 139 15.39 5.21 19.42
N ALA A 140 16.65 5.58 19.16
CA ALA A 140 17.06 6.22 17.90
C ALA A 140 17.37 5.24 16.76
N ASP A 141 17.67 3.97 17.06
CA ASP A 141 18.12 2.98 16.08
C ASP A 141 17.43 1.62 16.29
N PRO A 142 16.15 1.49 15.92
CA PRO A 142 15.46 0.21 15.96
C PRO A 142 16.00 -0.71 14.85
N VAL A 143 16.35 -1.94 15.22
CA VAL A 143 16.82 -2.95 14.26
C VAL A 143 15.61 -3.55 13.54
N LEU A 144 15.53 -3.34 12.24
CA LEU A 144 14.52 -3.99 11.40
C LEU A 144 14.99 -5.38 10.99
N ILE A 145 14.10 -6.36 11.11
CA ILE A 145 14.37 -7.76 10.79
C ILE A 145 13.21 -8.28 9.92
N PRO A 146 13.48 -8.94 8.79
CA PRO A 146 12.42 -9.55 8.01
C PRO A 146 11.64 -10.60 8.82
N GLU A 147 10.31 -10.57 8.74
CA GLU A 147 9.38 -11.51 9.36
C GLU A 147 9.79 -12.99 9.13
N PRO A 148 10.13 -13.46 7.91
CA PRO A 148 10.49 -14.86 7.72
C PRO A 148 11.87 -15.22 8.31
N VAL A 149 12.78 -14.26 8.46
CA VAL A 149 14.07 -14.45 9.16
C VAL A 149 13.81 -14.66 10.66
N ALA A 150 12.94 -13.84 11.24
CA ALA A 150 12.50 -14.00 12.62
C ALA A 150 11.79 -15.35 12.82
N ALA A 151 10.86 -15.73 11.95
CA ALA A 151 10.17 -17.02 12.00
C ALA A 151 11.16 -18.21 11.98
N ALA A 152 12.20 -18.17 11.13
CA ALA A 152 13.22 -19.20 11.09
C ALA A 152 14.07 -19.26 12.38
N ALA A 153 14.42 -18.09 12.94
CA ALA A 153 15.12 -18.02 14.21
C ALA A 153 14.29 -18.59 15.37
N HIS A 154 12.97 -18.36 15.36
CA HIS A 154 12.04 -18.99 16.29
C HIS A 154 12.02 -20.51 16.12
N TYR A 155 11.89 -21.00 14.89
CA TYR A 155 11.90 -22.43 14.63
C TYR A 155 13.16 -23.12 15.19
N ALA A 156 14.32 -22.49 15.02
CA ALA A 156 15.58 -22.99 15.53
C ALA A 156 15.67 -22.98 17.07
N SER A 157 15.08 -21.99 17.74
CA SER A 157 15.15 -21.86 19.20
C SER A 157 14.32 -22.91 19.95
N LEU A 158 13.36 -23.56 19.28
CA LEU A 158 12.50 -24.62 19.84
C LEU A 158 13.22 -25.99 19.97
N GLY A 159 14.55 -25.99 20.12
CA GLY A 159 15.36 -27.21 20.22
C GLY A 159 15.54 -27.96 18.89
N ARG A 160 15.16 -27.34 17.76
CA ARG A 160 15.32 -27.88 16.42
C ARG A 160 16.58 -27.32 15.80
N ALA A 161 17.73 -27.87 16.18
CA ALA A 161 19.02 -27.41 15.68
C ALA A 161 19.06 -27.45 14.14
N LEU A 162 19.22 -26.27 13.53
CA LEU A 162 19.40 -26.15 12.09
C LEU A 162 20.89 -26.05 11.79
N ALA A 163 21.43 -27.04 11.08
CA ALA A 163 22.83 -27.01 10.67
C ALA A 163 23.05 -25.96 9.56
N PRO A 164 24.22 -25.31 9.51
CA PRO A 164 24.62 -24.51 8.34
C PRO A 164 24.47 -25.29 7.04
N GLY A 165 23.95 -24.64 6.00
CA GLY A 165 23.60 -25.25 4.72
C GLY A 165 22.20 -25.87 4.65
N SER A 166 21.50 -26.01 5.78
CA SER A 166 20.10 -26.43 5.79
C SER A 166 19.16 -25.32 5.31
N THR A 167 17.95 -25.70 4.89
CA THR A 167 16.94 -24.77 4.38
C THR A 167 15.60 -25.00 5.04
N LEU A 168 14.87 -23.92 5.33
CA LEU A 168 13.54 -23.94 5.95
C LEU A 168 12.59 -23.12 5.08
N ALA A 169 11.42 -23.64 4.78
CA ALA A 169 10.34 -22.84 4.20
C ALA A 169 9.52 -22.19 5.32
N VAL A 170 9.25 -20.90 5.20
CA VAL A 170 8.31 -20.17 6.06
C VAL A 170 7.06 -19.85 5.23
N TYR A 171 5.91 -20.16 5.79
CA TYR A 171 4.58 -19.85 5.26
C TYR A 171 3.89 -18.93 6.27
N ASP A 172 3.72 -17.66 5.91
CA ASP A 172 3.11 -16.63 6.75
C ASP A 172 1.76 -16.21 6.17
N LEU A 173 0.68 -16.64 6.82
CA LEU A 173 -0.68 -16.19 6.46
C LEU A 173 -1.14 -15.20 7.50
N GLY A 174 -0.96 -13.91 7.19
CA GLY A 174 -1.33 -12.79 8.04
C GLY A 174 -2.78 -12.33 7.85
N ALA A 175 -3.13 -11.23 8.51
CA ALA A 175 -4.46 -10.65 8.36
C ALA A 175 -4.66 -9.97 7.01
N GLY A 176 -3.63 -9.30 6.48
CA GLY A 176 -3.73 -8.53 5.24
C GLY A 176 -3.08 -9.16 4.01
N THR A 177 -2.12 -10.06 4.19
CA THR A 177 -1.32 -10.66 3.10
C THR A 177 -0.91 -12.08 3.44
N PHE A 178 -0.49 -12.80 2.41
CA PHE A 178 0.20 -14.06 2.49
C PHE A 178 1.62 -13.85 1.99
N ASP A 179 2.60 -14.25 2.77
CA ASP A 179 4.01 -14.17 2.42
C ASP A 179 4.67 -15.53 2.64
N CYS A 180 5.65 -15.87 1.81
CA CYS A 180 6.42 -17.10 1.94
C CYS A 180 7.87 -16.87 1.58
N ALA A 181 8.76 -17.60 2.23
CA ALA A 181 10.19 -17.50 1.95
C ALA A 181 10.90 -18.83 2.21
N VAL A 182 11.97 -19.06 1.47
CA VAL A 182 12.93 -20.13 1.76
C VAL A 182 14.15 -19.50 2.42
N ILE A 183 14.39 -19.89 3.66
CA ILE A 183 15.48 -19.39 4.47
C ILE A 183 16.63 -20.40 4.46
N GLY A 184 17.82 -19.93 4.12
CA GLY A 184 19.07 -20.68 4.24
C GLY A 184 19.73 -20.40 5.58
N VAL A 185 20.20 -21.45 6.24
CA VAL A 185 20.99 -21.33 7.47
C VAL A 185 22.47 -21.24 7.12
N THR A 186 23.15 -20.26 7.71
CA THR A 186 24.57 -19.98 7.53
C THR A 186 25.26 -20.03 8.89
N ASP A 187 26.59 -20.07 8.89
CA ASP A 187 27.37 -20.01 10.14
C ASP A 187 27.14 -18.70 10.93
N ARG A 188 26.61 -17.66 10.26
CA ARG A 188 26.38 -16.33 10.83
C ARG A 188 24.91 -16.02 11.10
N GLY A 189 24.00 -16.96 10.87
CA GLY A 189 22.55 -16.76 11.06
C GLY A 189 21.74 -17.20 9.86
N PHE A 190 20.77 -16.39 9.46
CA PHE A 190 19.76 -16.76 8.46
C PHE A 190 19.83 -15.81 7.26
N THR A 191 19.61 -16.34 6.06
CA THR A 191 19.53 -15.55 4.82
C THR A 191 18.29 -15.95 4.04
N VAL A 192 17.64 -14.98 3.39
CA VAL A 192 16.54 -15.26 2.47
C VAL A 192 17.14 -15.75 1.15
N LEU A 193 16.76 -16.94 0.69
CA LEU A 193 17.20 -17.51 -0.59
C LEU A 193 16.22 -17.16 -1.71
N ALA A 194 14.93 -17.18 -1.41
CA ALA A 194 13.86 -16.73 -2.28
C ALA A 194 12.65 -16.34 -1.42
N ASP A 195 11.85 -15.39 -1.88
CA ASP A 195 10.59 -14.99 -1.25
C ASP A 195 9.52 -14.67 -2.28
N ASN A 196 8.27 -14.93 -1.91
CA ASN A 196 7.10 -14.58 -2.69
C ASN A 196 5.88 -14.31 -1.81
N GLY A 197 4.83 -13.74 -2.36
CA GLY A 197 3.64 -13.40 -1.58
C GLY A 197 2.44 -13.03 -2.44
N LEU A 198 1.28 -12.96 -1.80
CA LEU A 198 0.00 -12.61 -2.37
C LEU A 198 -0.62 -11.46 -1.54
N PRO A 199 -0.65 -10.22 -2.09
CA PRO A 199 -1.16 -9.06 -1.36
C PRO A 199 -2.70 -9.04 -1.21
N ASP A 200 -3.39 -9.84 -2.02
CA ASP A 200 -4.85 -10.05 -2.10
C ASP A 200 -5.30 -11.32 -1.34
N LEU A 201 -4.47 -11.85 -0.46
CA LEU A 201 -4.79 -13.03 0.34
C LEU A 201 -4.37 -12.87 1.79
N GLY A 202 -5.32 -12.52 2.65
CA GLY A 202 -5.17 -12.59 4.10
C GLY A 202 -6.46 -12.98 4.80
N SER A 203 -6.42 -12.97 6.13
CA SER A 203 -7.60 -13.21 6.98
C SER A 203 -8.78 -12.28 6.66
N LEU A 204 -8.52 -11.05 6.23
CA LEU A 204 -9.54 -10.06 5.87
C LEU A 204 -10.29 -10.45 4.59
N ASP A 205 -9.60 -11.05 3.62
CA ASP A 205 -10.22 -11.54 2.38
C ASP A 205 -11.07 -12.80 2.66
N ILE A 206 -10.65 -13.61 3.64
CA ILE A 206 -11.44 -14.73 4.16
C ILE A 206 -12.71 -14.24 4.87
N ASP A 207 -12.59 -13.19 5.70
CA ASP A 207 -13.74 -12.54 6.35
C ASP A 207 -14.72 -12.01 5.29
N GLN A 208 -14.21 -11.36 4.25
CA GLN A 208 -15.02 -10.86 3.15
C GLN A 208 -15.75 -11.99 2.40
N ALA A 209 -15.06 -13.09 2.09
CA ALA A 209 -15.67 -14.24 1.43
C ALA A 209 -16.81 -14.87 2.27
N LEU A 210 -16.63 -14.93 3.60
CA LEU A 210 -17.64 -15.41 4.53
C LEU A 210 -18.83 -14.42 4.63
N LEU A 211 -18.57 -13.12 4.70
CA LEU A 211 -19.60 -12.08 4.69
C LEU A 211 -20.46 -12.16 3.43
N GLU A 212 -19.84 -12.35 2.26
CA GLU A 212 -20.57 -12.52 1.00
C GLU A 212 -21.42 -13.79 0.99
N HIS A 213 -20.92 -14.87 1.58
CA HIS A 213 -21.68 -16.11 1.74
C HIS A 213 -22.91 -15.91 2.62
N VAL A 214 -22.73 -15.31 3.81
CA VAL A 214 -23.83 -14.94 4.71
C VAL A 214 -24.83 -14.03 4.00
N GLY A 215 -24.34 -13.02 3.28
CA GLY A 215 -25.17 -12.10 2.50
C GLY A 215 -26.02 -12.79 1.43
N ARG A 216 -25.48 -13.79 0.71
CA ARG A 216 -26.27 -14.58 -0.25
C ARG A 216 -27.44 -15.31 0.41
N GLN A 217 -27.30 -15.71 1.67
CA GLN A 217 -28.35 -16.42 2.39
C GLN A 217 -29.47 -15.50 2.88
N VAL A 218 -29.18 -14.26 3.30
CA VAL A 218 -30.19 -13.40 3.94
C VAL A 218 -30.65 -12.19 3.13
N SER A 219 -29.84 -11.74 2.16
CA SER A 219 -30.09 -10.47 1.45
C SER A 219 -31.41 -10.44 0.66
N HIS A 220 -31.98 -11.60 0.32
CA HIS A 220 -33.24 -11.68 -0.41
C HIS A 220 -34.47 -11.38 0.47
N THR A 221 -34.35 -11.55 1.79
CA THR A 221 -35.43 -11.27 2.76
C THR A 221 -35.71 -9.76 2.85
N ASP A 222 -34.65 -8.96 2.93
CA ASP A 222 -34.72 -7.49 2.88
C ASP A 222 -33.50 -6.92 2.14
N PRO A 223 -33.59 -6.77 0.80
CA PRO A 223 -32.50 -6.25 0.00
C PRO A 223 -32.12 -4.80 0.37
N ALA A 224 -33.09 -3.99 0.81
CA ALA A 224 -32.84 -2.58 1.13
C ALA A 224 -32.04 -2.45 2.43
N GLN A 225 -32.39 -3.22 3.46
CA GLN A 225 -31.63 -3.29 4.71
C GLN A 225 -30.22 -3.84 4.47
N TRP A 226 -30.07 -4.88 3.65
CA TRP A 226 -28.74 -5.41 3.31
C TRP A 226 -27.87 -4.36 2.60
N GLN A 227 -28.44 -3.62 1.64
CA GLN A 227 -27.72 -2.53 0.96
C GLN A 227 -27.30 -1.40 1.91
N ARG A 228 -28.12 -1.05 2.91
CA ARG A 228 -27.72 -0.06 3.95
C ARG A 228 -26.51 -0.52 4.76
N MET A 229 -26.39 -1.81 5.07
CA MET A 229 -25.20 -2.33 5.75
C MET A 229 -23.96 -2.34 4.84
N LEU A 230 -24.15 -2.61 3.54
CA LEU A 230 -23.07 -2.56 2.56
C LEU A 230 -22.58 -1.14 2.28
N ARG A 231 -23.49 -0.16 2.35
CA ARG A 231 -23.22 1.27 2.13
C ARG A 231 -23.84 2.09 3.26
N PRO A 232 -23.18 2.16 4.42
CA PRO A 232 -23.71 2.89 5.57
C PRO A 232 -23.95 4.37 5.24
N GLY A 233 -25.17 4.83 5.43
CA GLY A 233 -25.55 6.24 5.25
C GLY A 233 -25.70 7.01 6.56
N SER A 234 -25.73 6.29 7.70
CA SER A 234 -25.91 6.86 9.03
C SER A 234 -24.98 6.19 10.04
N LEU A 235 -24.80 6.84 11.19
CA LEU A 235 -24.02 6.28 12.30
C LEU A 235 -24.58 4.93 12.78
N ALA A 236 -25.90 4.75 12.76
CA ALA A 236 -26.53 3.48 13.13
C ALA A 236 -26.19 2.36 12.14
N ASP A 237 -26.19 2.66 10.83
CA ASP A 237 -25.79 1.70 9.80
C ASP A 237 -24.31 1.31 9.96
N TRP A 238 -23.45 2.30 10.25
CA TRP A 238 -22.03 2.07 10.51
C TRP A 238 -21.80 1.12 11.69
N ARG A 239 -22.51 1.35 12.80
CA ARG A 239 -22.43 0.50 13.99
C ARG A 239 -22.89 -0.93 13.69
N THR A 240 -23.99 -1.06 12.96
CA THR A 240 -24.56 -2.36 12.57
C THR A 240 -23.60 -3.13 11.66
N ARG A 241 -23.03 -2.46 10.64
CA ARG A 241 -22.00 -3.04 9.79
C ARG A 241 -20.78 -3.49 10.60
N ARG A 242 -20.31 -2.68 11.55
CA ARG A 242 -19.14 -3.04 12.37
C ARG A 242 -19.41 -4.28 13.21
N ALA A 243 -20.58 -4.36 13.86
CA ALA A 243 -20.99 -5.55 14.61
C ALA A 243 -20.97 -6.80 13.72
N LEU A 244 -21.62 -6.73 12.55
CA LEU A 244 -21.63 -7.84 11.60
C LEU A 244 -20.21 -8.27 11.15
N LEU A 245 -19.32 -7.32 10.86
CA LEU A 245 -17.93 -7.64 10.50
C LEU A 245 -17.17 -8.31 11.64
N GLN A 246 -17.47 -7.95 12.88
CA GLN A 246 -16.90 -8.62 14.05
C GLN A 246 -17.47 -10.04 14.20
N ASP A 247 -18.79 -10.20 14.07
CA ASP A 247 -19.45 -11.50 14.17
C ASP A 247 -18.98 -12.48 13.08
N VAL A 248 -18.76 -12.00 11.86
CA VAL A 248 -18.17 -12.78 10.75
C VAL A 248 -16.75 -13.24 11.08
N ARG A 249 -15.92 -12.35 11.63
CA ARG A 249 -14.56 -12.69 12.04
C ARG A 249 -14.58 -13.75 13.14
N GLU A 250 -15.40 -13.57 14.17
CA GLU A 250 -15.53 -14.50 15.29
C GLU A 250 -16.03 -15.88 14.82
N ALA A 251 -16.96 -15.91 13.85
CA ALA A 251 -17.42 -17.13 13.24
C ALA A 251 -16.30 -17.87 12.49
N LYS A 252 -15.53 -17.18 11.63
CA LYS A 252 -14.36 -17.76 10.94
C LYS A 252 -13.35 -18.33 11.94
N GLU A 253 -13.00 -17.58 12.98
CA GLU A 253 -12.05 -18.02 14.01
C GLU A 253 -12.59 -19.25 14.78
N THR A 254 -13.90 -19.28 15.08
CA THR A 254 -14.58 -20.41 15.72
C THR A 254 -14.56 -21.66 14.86
N LEU A 255 -14.76 -21.52 13.54
CA LEU A 255 -14.74 -22.62 12.57
C LEU A 255 -13.36 -23.29 12.45
N SER A 256 -12.28 -22.65 12.89
CA SER A 256 -10.96 -23.31 12.99
C SER A 256 -10.91 -24.39 14.07
N ARG A 257 -11.84 -24.36 15.05
CA ARG A 257 -11.93 -25.34 16.16
C ARG A 257 -13.20 -26.19 16.11
N HIS A 258 -14.31 -25.61 15.68
CA HIS A 258 -15.63 -26.26 15.61
C HIS A 258 -16.06 -26.54 14.17
N ALA A 259 -16.94 -27.50 13.97
CA ALA A 259 -17.42 -27.88 12.63
C ALA A 259 -18.49 -26.91 12.07
N HIS A 260 -19.12 -26.13 12.94
CA HIS A 260 -20.18 -25.18 12.62
C HIS A 260 -20.26 -24.09 13.70
N THR A 261 -20.86 -22.97 13.36
CA THR A 261 -21.23 -21.86 14.25
C THR A 261 -22.37 -21.07 13.61
N GLU A 262 -23.04 -20.24 14.38
CA GLU A 262 -24.00 -19.26 13.86
C GLU A 262 -23.34 -17.88 13.78
N VAL A 263 -23.68 -17.12 12.74
CA VAL A 263 -23.36 -15.69 12.63
C VAL A 263 -24.60 -14.92 13.07
N PRO A 264 -24.54 -14.22 14.20
CA PRO A 264 -25.62 -13.33 14.62
C PRO A 264 -25.92 -12.29 13.54
N MET A 265 -27.19 -12.13 13.19
CA MET A 265 -27.62 -11.16 12.20
C MET A 265 -28.48 -10.07 12.83
N PRO A 266 -28.35 -8.80 12.38
CA PRO A 266 -29.22 -7.75 12.85
C PRO A 266 -30.64 -7.93 12.29
N GLU A 267 -31.64 -7.49 13.05
CA GLU A 267 -33.02 -7.45 12.55
C GLU A 267 -33.12 -6.71 11.19
N PRO A 268 -33.94 -7.21 10.25
CA PRO A 268 -34.91 -8.31 10.39
C PRO A 268 -34.38 -9.68 9.93
N PHE A 269 -33.06 -9.85 9.80
CA PHE A 269 -32.48 -11.10 9.31
C PHE A 269 -32.40 -12.15 10.42
N ASP A 270 -32.65 -13.40 10.07
CA ASP A 270 -32.38 -14.54 10.96
C ASP A 270 -30.87 -14.83 11.01
N ASP A 271 -30.42 -15.37 12.14
CA ASP A 271 -29.04 -15.83 12.32
C ASP A 271 -28.67 -16.89 11.29
N VAL A 272 -27.41 -16.85 10.81
CA VAL A 272 -26.95 -17.71 9.72
C VAL A 272 -26.05 -18.82 10.24
N LEU A 273 -26.50 -20.07 10.13
CA LEU A 273 -25.65 -21.24 10.37
C LEU A 273 -24.61 -21.36 9.26
N VAL A 274 -23.34 -21.40 9.65
CA VAL A 274 -22.20 -21.62 8.75
C VAL A 274 -21.37 -22.81 9.22
N THR A 275 -20.92 -23.63 8.28
CA THR A 275 -20.09 -24.81 8.55
C THR A 275 -18.63 -24.59 8.12
N ARG A 276 -17.72 -25.35 8.74
CA ARG A 276 -16.30 -25.36 8.34
C ARG A 276 -16.16 -25.79 6.89
N ALA A 277 -16.94 -26.78 6.45
CA ALA A 277 -16.89 -27.27 5.08
C ALA A 277 -17.27 -26.19 4.05
N GLU A 278 -18.26 -25.35 4.36
CA GLU A 278 -18.63 -24.21 3.52
C GLU A 278 -17.53 -23.16 3.48
N LEU A 279 -16.98 -22.77 4.64
CA LEU A 279 -15.85 -21.83 4.69
C LEU A 279 -14.65 -22.35 3.89
N GLU A 280 -14.26 -23.61 4.12
CA GLU A 280 -13.17 -24.26 3.40
C GLU A 280 -13.41 -24.31 1.90
N ALA A 281 -14.64 -24.57 1.45
CA ALA A 281 -14.99 -24.53 0.03
C ALA A 281 -14.84 -23.13 -0.57
N LEU A 282 -15.21 -22.07 0.18
CA LEU A 282 -15.07 -20.68 -0.26
C LEU A 282 -13.60 -20.28 -0.45
N VAL A 283 -12.73 -20.68 0.49
CA VAL A 283 -11.33 -20.20 0.51
C VAL A 283 -10.33 -21.14 -0.15
N ARG A 284 -10.72 -22.39 -0.44
CA ARG A 284 -9.82 -23.41 -1.03
C ARG A 284 -9.09 -22.94 -2.28
N PRO A 285 -9.71 -22.25 -3.27
CA PRO A 285 -8.97 -21.78 -4.45
C PRO A 285 -7.82 -20.84 -4.09
N ASN A 286 -8.05 -19.91 -3.17
CA ASN A 286 -7.04 -18.95 -2.75
C ASN A 286 -5.92 -19.60 -1.92
N LEU A 287 -6.28 -20.52 -1.01
CA LEU A 287 -5.30 -21.26 -0.22
C LEU A 287 -4.52 -22.31 -1.03
N LEU A 288 -5.09 -22.82 -2.12
CA LEU A 288 -4.34 -23.64 -3.07
C LEU A 288 -3.31 -22.78 -3.81
N ARG A 289 -3.69 -21.58 -4.24
CA ARG A 289 -2.78 -20.61 -4.88
C ARG A 289 -1.60 -20.25 -3.97
N SER A 290 -1.81 -20.11 -2.66
CA SER A 290 -0.70 -19.88 -1.72
C SER A 290 0.21 -21.10 -1.54
N ALA A 291 -0.33 -22.31 -1.55
CA ALA A 291 0.47 -23.54 -1.52
C ALA A 291 1.31 -23.72 -2.80
N GLU A 292 0.73 -23.45 -3.96
CA GLU A 292 1.42 -23.43 -5.26
C GLU A 292 2.52 -22.35 -5.30
N MET A 293 2.24 -21.17 -4.72
CA MET A 293 3.20 -20.09 -4.58
C MET A 293 4.40 -20.52 -3.75
N LEU A 294 4.17 -21.16 -2.58
CA LEU A 294 5.27 -21.70 -1.79
C LEU A 294 6.07 -22.76 -2.57
N ALA A 295 5.40 -23.65 -3.31
CA ALA A 295 6.07 -24.63 -4.16
C ALA A 295 6.95 -23.97 -5.23
N ALA A 296 6.52 -22.84 -5.80
CA ALA A 296 7.31 -22.03 -6.73
C ALA A 296 8.52 -21.40 -6.03
N THR A 297 8.34 -20.75 -4.88
CA THR A 297 9.43 -20.16 -4.10
C THR A 297 10.49 -21.18 -3.70
N ILE A 298 10.09 -22.42 -3.39
CA ILE A 298 11.01 -23.54 -3.13
C ILE A 298 11.89 -23.85 -4.36
N ARG A 299 11.29 -23.87 -5.55
CA ARG A 299 12.02 -24.08 -6.81
C ARG A 299 12.94 -22.91 -7.14
N ASP A 300 12.49 -21.68 -6.92
CA ASP A 300 13.29 -20.46 -7.17
C ASP A 300 14.53 -20.40 -6.27
N ALA A 301 14.46 -20.95 -5.06
CA ALA A 301 15.60 -21.15 -4.17
C ALA A 301 16.55 -22.29 -4.62
N GLY A 302 16.27 -22.96 -5.75
CA GLY A 302 17.02 -24.10 -6.25
C GLY A 302 16.87 -25.36 -5.41
N ARG A 303 15.74 -25.52 -4.71
CA ARG A 303 15.45 -26.64 -3.80
C ARG A 303 14.24 -27.45 -4.25
N THR A 304 14.09 -28.63 -3.67
CA THR A 304 12.89 -29.46 -3.71
C THR A 304 12.29 -29.55 -2.30
N PRO A 305 10.97 -29.79 -2.15
CA PRO A 305 10.35 -29.89 -0.82
C PRO A 305 11.05 -30.88 0.12
N GLN A 306 11.55 -32.01 -0.41
CA GLN A 306 12.22 -33.06 0.35
C GLN A 306 13.61 -32.66 0.86
N GLN A 307 14.21 -31.59 0.32
CA GLN A 307 15.49 -31.04 0.78
C GLN A 307 15.33 -30.02 1.90
N LEU A 308 14.10 -29.61 2.21
CA LEU A 308 13.81 -28.69 3.30
C LEU A 308 13.89 -29.44 4.62
N THR A 309 14.41 -28.77 5.65
CA THR A 309 14.29 -29.22 7.04
C THR A 309 12.84 -29.23 7.52
N GLY A 310 11.99 -28.40 6.91
CA GLY A 310 10.56 -28.35 7.16
C GLY A 310 9.88 -27.17 6.51
N VAL A 311 8.56 -27.13 6.66
CA VAL A 311 7.71 -25.98 6.35
C VAL A 311 7.16 -25.46 7.67
N TYR A 312 7.41 -24.20 8.01
CA TYR A 312 6.99 -23.59 9.26
C TYR A 312 5.86 -22.58 9.02
N LEU A 313 4.73 -22.81 9.70
CA LEU A 313 3.53 -21.99 9.61
C LEU A 313 3.52 -20.91 10.69
N VAL A 314 3.43 -19.66 10.25
CA VAL A 314 3.27 -18.48 11.10
C VAL A 314 2.04 -17.67 10.69
N GLY A 315 1.60 -16.77 11.57
CA GLY A 315 0.35 -16.01 11.41
C GLY A 315 -0.88 -16.75 11.93
N GLY A 316 -1.76 -16.04 12.63
CA GLY A 316 -2.97 -16.61 13.26
C GLY A 316 -3.87 -17.43 12.32
N PRO A 317 -4.19 -16.93 11.11
CA PRO A 317 -4.97 -17.67 10.11
C PRO A 317 -4.41 -19.03 9.69
N SER A 318 -3.10 -19.27 9.84
CA SER A 318 -2.47 -20.56 9.57
C SER A 318 -2.98 -21.70 10.47
N ARG A 319 -3.77 -21.40 11.52
CA ARG A 319 -4.49 -22.39 12.34
C ARG A 319 -5.60 -23.12 11.57
N MET A 320 -6.06 -22.60 10.43
CA MET A 320 -7.10 -23.23 9.64
C MET A 320 -6.63 -24.62 9.16
N PRO A 321 -7.34 -25.73 9.49
CA PRO A 321 -6.89 -27.08 9.15
C PRO A 321 -6.64 -27.32 7.65
N LEU A 322 -7.41 -26.63 6.80
CA LEU A 322 -7.25 -26.66 5.35
C LEU A 322 -5.85 -26.23 4.88
N VAL A 323 -5.21 -25.25 5.54
CA VAL A 323 -3.86 -24.78 5.17
C VAL A 323 -2.85 -25.92 5.29
N ALA A 324 -2.82 -26.61 6.42
CA ALA A 324 -1.91 -27.73 6.64
C ALA A 324 -2.18 -28.89 5.67
N THR A 325 -3.47 -29.14 5.37
CA THR A 325 -3.91 -30.19 4.43
C THR A 325 -3.41 -29.90 3.02
N LEU A 326 -3.66 -28.70 2.50
CA LEU A 326 -3.25 -28.31 1.15
C LEU A 326 -1.73 -28.31 1.01
N LEU A 327 -0.99 -27.83 2.00
CA LEU A 327 0.47 -27.86 1.96
C LEU A 327 1.03 -29.29 1.97
N ALA A 328 0.45 -30.19 2.77
CA ALA A 328 0.84 -31.59 2.79
C ALA A 328 0.55 -32.28 1.43
N GLU A 329 -0.61 -32.02 0.84
CA GLU A 329 -0.99 -32.53 -0.48
C GLU A 329 -0.09 -31.99 -1.60
N GLN A 330 0.21 -30.69 -1.60
CA GLN A 330 0.98 -30.03 -2.66
C GLN A 330 2.48 -30.30 -2.56
N LEU A 331 3.05 -30.35 -1.35
CA LEU A 331 4.50 -30.44 -1.15
C LEU A 331 4.95 -31.86 -0.76
N GLY A 332 4.05 -32.71 -0.29
CA GLY A 332 4.40 -34.01 0.29
C GLY A 332 5.20 -33.89 1.60
N VAL A 333 5.15 -32.73 2.26
CA VAL A 333 5.84 -32.43 3.52
C VAL A 333 4.80 -31.94 4.53
N LEU A 334 4.80 -32.52 5.72
CA LEU A 334 3.92 -32.07 6.80
C LEU A 334 4.43 -30.73 7.37
N PRO A 335 3.64 -29.65 7.29
CA PRO A 335 4.03 -28.39 7.88
C PRO A 335 3.96 -28.46 9.42
N THR A 336 4.86 -27.75 10.09
CA THR A 336 4.85 -27.56 11.54
C THR A 336 4.28 -26.18 11.87
N SER A 337 3.44 -26.11 12.89
CA SER A 337 3.04 -24.85 13.53
C SER A 337 3.28 -24.91 15.04
N GLN A 338 3.08 -23.80 15.73
CA GLN A 338 3.06 -23.74 17.19
C GLN A 338 1.63 -23.55 17.69
N ASP A 339 1.42 -23.69 18.99
CA ASP A 339 0.10 -23.44 19.60
C ASP A 339 -0.32 -21.98 19.48
N GLN A 340 0.63 -21.06 19.28
CA GLN A 340 0.44 -19.62 19.05
C GLN A 340 1.28 -19.16 17.86
N PRO A 341 0.87 -19.45 16.61
CA PRO A 341 1.64 -19.05 15.42
C PRO A 341 1.75 -17.52 15.27
N GLU A 342 0.80 -16.76 15.83
CA GLU A 342 0.84 -15.30 15.88
C GLU A 342 1.96 -14.72 16.76
N THR A 343 2.56 -15.48 17.69
CA THR A 343 3.67 -14.98 18.53
C THR A 343 5.05 -15.36 17.99
N ALA A 344 5.11 -16.25 16.99
CA ALA A 344 6.34 -16.84 16.48
C ALA A 344 7.34 -15.79 15.98
N VAL A 345 6.88 -14.80 15.23
CA VAL A 345 7.73 -13.73 14.69
C VAL A 345 8.31 -12.90 15.84
N ALA A 346 7.49 -12.44 16.78
CA ALA A 346 7.94 -11.62 17.91
C ALA A 346 9.00 -12.33 18.78
N PHE A 347 8.81 -13.62 19.07
CA PHE A 347 9.84 -14.43 19.75
C PHE A 347 11.07 -14.63 18.88
N GLY A 348 10.87 -14.84 17.58
CA GLY A 348 11.92 -15.03 16.58
C GLY A 348 12.90 -13.86 16.50
N LEU A 349 12.38 -12.63 16.52
CA LEU A 349 13.17 -11.39 16.53
C LEU A 349 14.24 -11.39 17.61
N HIS A 350 13.94 -11.90 18.80
CA HIS A 350 14.91 -12.00 19.90
C HIS A 350 16.07 -12.96 19.59
N HIS A 351 15.79 -14.05 18.88
CA HIS A 351 16.74 -15.13 18.60
C HIS A 351 17.58 -14.91 17.34
N VAL A 352 17.28 -13.88 16.54
CA VAL A 352 18.14 -13.52 15.41
C VAL A 352 19.52 -13.08 15.93
N PRO A 353 20.63 -13.68 15.47
CA PRO A 353 21.96 -13.29 15.91
C PRO A 353 22.22 -11.80 15.66
N ALA A 354 22.85 -11.13 16.63
CA ALA A 354 23.32 -9.75 16.41
C ALA A 354 24.53 -9.80 15.47
N GLY A 355 24.34 -9.40 14.21
CA GLY A 355 25.39 -9.30 13.21
C GLY A 355 24.98 -8.35 12.08
N PRO A 356 25.93 -7.76 11.34
CA PRO A 356 25.61 -6.96 10.16
C PRO A 356 24.83 -7.83 9.15
N PRO A 357 23.86 -7.25 8.41
CA PRO A 357 23.12 -7.99 7.41
C PRO A 357 24.11 -8.66 6.44
N PRO A 358 23.86 -9.92 6.03
CA PRO A 358 24.71 -10.56 5.05
C PRO A 358 24.68 -9.73 3.76
N THR A 359 25.87 -9.30 3.33
CA THR A 359 26.05 -8.78 1.97
C THR A 359 25.57 -9.85 0.99
N PRO A 360 24.76 -9.52 -0.02
CA PRO A 360 24.46 -10.45 -1.10
C PRO A 360 25.77 -11.07 -1.59
N PRO A 361 25.82 -12.39 -1.86
CA PRO A 361 27.04 -12.98 -2.39
C PRO A 361 27.45 -12.20 -3.64
N ALA A 362 28.66 -11.66 -3.63
CA ALA A 362 29.26 -11.10 -4.83
C ALA A 362 29.20 -12.19 -5.90
N ILE A 363 28.59 -11.88 -7.04
CA ILE A 363 28.66 -12.74 -8.20
C ILE A 363 30.15 -12.80 -8.55
N ASP A 364 30.79 -13.92 -8.18
CA ASP A 364 32.17 -14.20 -8.53
C ASP A 364 32.28 -14.04 -10.04
N GLY A 365 33.15 -13.12 -10.47
CA GLY A 365 33.47 -12.83 -11.85
C GLY A 365 34.17 -13.99 -12.55
N ARG A 366 33.50 -15.14 -12.65
CA ARG A 366 33.84 -16.18 -13.61
C ARG A 366 33.52 -15.62 -14.98
N THR A 367 34.59 -15.27 -15.67
CA THR A 367 34.67 -15.07 -17.12
C THR A 367 33.61 -15.90 -17.85
N LEU A 368 32.57 -15.22 -18.30
CA LEU A 368 31.65 -15.79 -19.28
C LEU A 368 32.49 -16.17 -20.51
N PRO A 369 32.43 -17.42 -21.00
CA PRO A 369 33.08 -17.76 -22.26
C PRO A 369 32.49 -16.85 -23.34
N ALA A 370 33.36 -16.20 -24.12
CA ALA A 370 32.96 -15.32 -25.21
C ALA A 370 32.00 -16.05 -26.15
N MET A 371 30.73 -15.64 -26.14
CA MET A 371 29.74 -16.09 -27.11
C MET A 371 30.17 -15.61 -28.48
N ALA A 372 30.23 -16.54 -29.43
CA ALA A 372 30.37 -16.22 -30.85
C ALA A 372 29.24 -15.28 -31.29
N PRO A 373 29.50 -14.35 -32.24
CA PRO A 373 28.49 -13.40 -32.68
C PRO A 373 27.28 -14.14 -33.26
N ALA A 374 26.13 -13.92 -32.63
CA ALA A 374 24.85 -14.46 -33.08
C ALA A 374 24.46 -13.85 -34.42
N THR A 375 24.05 -14.71 -35.35
CA THR A 375 23.44 -14.33 -36.62
C THR A 375 22.12 -13.59 -36.33
N PRO A 376 21.83 -12.44 -36.95
CA PRO A 376 20.60 -11.71 -36.69
C PRO A 376 19.37 -12.57 -37.06
N PRO A 377 18.32 -12.59 -36.22
CA PRO A 377 17.11 -13.34 -36.51
C PRO A 377 16.37 -12.74 -37.72
N ALA A 378 15.73 -13.62 -38.49
CA ALA A 378 14.91 -13.24 -39.64
C ALA A 378 13.79 -12.29 -39.22
N ALA A 379 13.50 -11.32 -40.10
CA ALA A 379 12.48 -10.30 -39.89
C ALA A 379 11.13 -10.91 -39.46
N TRP A 380 10.62 -10.43 -38.34
CA TRP A 380 9.31 -10.79 -37.79
C TRP A 380 8.20 -10.43 -38.78
N GLN A 381 7.36 -11.41 -39.14
CA GLN A 381 6.12 -11.17 -39.85
C GLN A 381 4.95 -11.20 -38.86
N PRO A 382 4.07 -10.18 -38.85
CA PRO A 382 2.91 -10.16 -37.97
C PRO A 382 1.93 -11.29 -38.34
N PRO A 383 1.28 -11.91 -37.33
CA PRO A 383 0.27 -12.94 -37.57
C PRO A 383 -1.00 -12.35 -38.23
N PRO A 384 -1.76 -13.16 -38.99
CA PRO A 384 -2.98 -12.70 -39.66
C PRO A 384 -4.08 -12.32 -38.64
N PRO A 385 -4.94 -11.35 -38.98
CA PRO A 385 -5.97 -10.84 -38.07
C PRO A 385 -7.05 -11.89 -37.79
N ARG A 386 -7.46 -11.99 -36.51
CA ARG A 386 -8.55 -12.87 -36.07
C ARG A 386 -9.93 -12.33 -36.51
N PRO A 387 -10.91 -13.21 -36.82
CA PRO A 387 -12.26 -12.78 -37.18
C PRO A 387 -13.02 -12.17 -35.99
N LYS A 388 -13.81 -11.14 -36.28
CA LYS A 388 -14.60 -10.35 -35.31
C LYS A 388 -15.72 -11.20 -34.66
N PRO A 389 -15.87 -11.20 -33.32
CA PRO A 389 -17.04 -11.77 -32.69
C PRO A 389 -18.26 -10.87 -32.92
N THR A 390 -19.37 -11.49 -33.31
CA THR A 390 -20.70 -10.90 -33.41
C THR A 390 -21.48 -11.21 -32.14
N GLY A 391 -22.21 -10.22 -31.61
CA GLY A 391 -23.23 -10.42 -30.57
C GLY A 391 -22.92 -9.72 -29.24
N VAL A 392 -23.42 -8.49 -29.11
CA VAL A 392 -23.45 -7.72 -27.86
C VAL A 392 -24.66 -8.16 -27.02
N ARG A 393 -24.42 -8.44 -25.73
CA ARG A 393 -25.39 -8.19 -24.65
C ARG A 393 -24.64 -7.54 -23.50
N THR A 394 -24.91 -6.25 -23.30
CA THR A 394 -24.38 -5.39 -22.24
C THR A 394 -24.94 -5.78 -20.87
N PRO A 395 -24.12 -5.67 -19.82
CA PRO A 395 -24.59 -4.96 -18.64
C PRO A 395 -23.65 -3.80 -18.27
N LEU A 396 -24.28 -2.80 -17.67
CA LEU A 396 -23.80 -1.47 -17.35
C LEU A 396 -23.04 -1.45 -16.01
N LEU A 397 -22.12 -0.49 -15.87
CA LEU A 397 -21.57 0.12 -14.64
C LEU A 397 -20.48 -0.62 -13.84
N ILE A 398 -19.20 -0.29 -14.09
CA ILE A 398 -18.21 0.05 -13.03
C ILE A 398 -17.25 1.09 -13.63
N GLY A 399 -17.26 2.32 -13.11
CA GLY A 399 -16.35 3.39 -13.53
C GLY A 399 -16.29 4.48 -12.46
N ALA A 400 -15.64 4.19 -11.33
CA ALA A 400 -15.51 5.16 -10.23
C ALA A 400 -14.15 5.12 -9.50
N GLY A 401 -13.15 4.34 -9.97
CA GLY A 401 -11.92 4.10 -9.21
C GLY A 401 -10.78 5.10 -9.42
N VAL A 402 -10.73 5.84 -10.54
CA VAL A 402 -9.52 6.60 -10.92
C VAL A 402 -9.56 8.08 -10.49
N GLY A 403 -10.75 8.66 -10.28
CA GLY A 403 -10.87 10.09 -9.91
C GLY A 403 -10.36 10.38 -8.49
N VAL A 404 -10.65 9.50 -7.54
CA VAL A 404 -10.43 9.74 -6.10
C VAL A 404 -8.94 9.80 -5.73
N LEU A 405 -8.07 9.07 -6.44
CA LEU A 405 -6.63 9.03 -6.17
C LEU A 405 -5.89 10.28 -6.68
N VAL A 406 -6.34 10.85 -7.80
CA VAL A 406 -5.80 12.09 -8.38
C VAL A 406 -6.15 13.30 -7.51
N ALA A 407 -7.34 13.31 -6.91
CA ALA A 407 -7.77 14.35 -5.99
C ALA A 407 -6.93 14.45 -4.71
N ALA A 408 -6.52 13.31 -4.14
CA ALA A 408 -5.73 13.28 -2.91
C ALA A 408 -4.31 13.87 -3.09
N LEU A 409 -3.72 13.72 -4.26
CA LEU A 409 -2.36 14.21 -4.58
C LEU A 409 -2.30 15.75 -4.72
N VAL A 410 -3.37 16.37 -5.25
CA VAL A 410 -3.45 17.84 -5.42
C VAL A 410 -3.62 18.55 -4.06
N ILE A 411 -4.28 17.90 -3.09
CA ILE A 411 -4.46 18.44 -1.73
C ILE A 411 -3.10 18.61 -1.02
N THR A 412 -2.14 17.72 -1.25
CA THR A 412 -0.82 17.78 -0.60
C THR A 412 0.09 18.86 -1.20
N LEU A 413 -0.13 19.26 -2.45
CA LEU A 413 0.65 20.31 -3.14
C LEU A 413 0.51 21.69 -2.47
N LEU A 414 -0.62 21.95 -1.81
CA LEU A 414 -1.00 23.27 -1.29
C LEU A 414 -0.65 23.49 0.19
N ALA A 415 -0.29 22.43 0.92
CA ALA A 415 0.08 22.56 2.33
C ALA A 415 1.50 23.13 2.53
N VAL A 416 2.31 23.26 1.47
CA VAL A 416 3.75 23.60 1.58
C VAL A 416 4.09 25.04 1.16
N THR A 417 3.18 25.81 0.53
CA THR A 417 3.50 27.18 0.05
C THR A 417 3.11 28.33 0.99
N ARG A 418 2.55 28.07 2.19
CA ARG A 418 2.23 29.13 3.15
C ARG A 418 3.15 29.15 4.37
N GLY A 419 4.30 29.79 4.19
CA GLY A 419 5.23 30.14 5.26
C GLY A 419 6.08 31.35 4.89
N GLY A 420 5.47 32.54 4.80
CA GLY A 420 6.20 33.78 4.48
C GLY A 420 5.39 35.04 4.81
N SER A 421 5.51 35.50 6.04
CA SER A 421 5.00 36.80 6.51
C SER A 421 5.85 37.96 5.95
N GLY A 422 5.23 38.94 5.28
CA GLY A 422 5.85 40.20 4.89
C GLY A 422 4.79 41.32 4.74
N ASP A 423 4.93 42.37 5.55
CA ASP A 423 4.07 43.55 5.64
C ASP A 423 4.08 44.46 4.38
N PRO A 424 3.07 45.34 4.19
CA PRO A 424 2.87 46.10 2.96
C PRO A 424 3.66 47.43 2.96
N VAL A 425 4.24 47.79 1.81
CA VAL A 425 4.72 49.15 1.52
C VAL A 425 4.13 49.61 0.19
N GLY A 426 3.57 50.82 0.19
CA GLY A 426 2.81 51.37 -0.93
C GLY A 426 3.59 52.22 -1.93
N THR A 427 2.79 52.71 -2.89
CA THR A 427 2.94 53.85 -3.80
C THR A 427 3.82 53.75 -5.06
N SER A 428 3.14 53.79 -6.21
CA SER A 428 3.11 54.92 -7.18
C SER A 428 3.25 54.46 -8.64
N GLY A 429 2.35 54.94 -9.50
CA GLY A 429 2.36 54.66 -10.93
C GLY A 429 3.22 55.65 -11.71
N ASN A 430 3.71 55.22 -12.89
CA ASN A 430 3.43 55.89 -14.15
C ASN A 430 3.96 55.09 -15.35
N ALA A 431 3.21 55.19 -16.45
CA ALA A 431 3.40 54.50 -17.72
C ALA A 431 4.64 54.99 -18.50
N ALA A 432 5.26 54.09 -19.25
CA ALA A 432 6.07 54.41 -20.43
C ALA A 432 5.94 53.29 -21.49
N GLN A 433 5.45 53.67 -22.67
CA GLN A 433 5.32 52.85 -23.86
C GLN A 433 6.70 52.49 -24.45
N VAL A 434 6.91 51.22 -24.83
CA VAL A 434 7.94 50.84 -25.82
C VAL A 434 7.41 49.75 -26.75
N SER A 435 7.26 50.16 -28.01
CA SER A 435 7.51 49.45 -29.28
C SER A 435 6.93 48.05 -29.51
N THR A 436 5.94 48.01 -30.39
CA THR A 436 5.38 46.87 -31.11
C THR A 436 6.44 46.06 -31.86
N ARG A 437 6.90 44.97 -31.25
CA ARG A 437 7.24 43.74 -31.97
C ARG A 437 5.96 42.91 -32.03
N GLN A 438 5.59 42.50 -33.24
CA GLN A 438 4.50 41.60 -33.49
C GLN A 438 4.88 40.21 -32.96
N VAL A 439 4.80 40.04 -31.65
CA VAL A 439 4.86 38.74 -30.96
C VAL A 439 3.53 38.07 -31.24
N ALA A 440 3.58 36.86 -31.79
CA ALA A 440 2.42 36.01 -31.99
C ALA A 440 1.60 35.97 -30.68
N ALA A 441 0.29 36.22 -30.80
CA ALA A 441 -0.64 36.44 -29.69
C ALA A 441 -0.26 35.67 -28.42
N THR A 442 0.33 36.41 -27.46
CA THR A 442 0.53 35.97 -26.09
C THR A 442 -0.81 35.49 -25.58
N CYS A 443 -0.84 34.25 -25.11
CA CYS A 443 -1.98 33.73 -24.39
C CYS A 443 -2.21 34.65 -23.18
N SER A 444 -3.35 35.34 -23.14
CA SER A 444 -3.78 36.11 -21.96
C SER A 444 -4.76 35.24 -21.19
N PRO A 445 -4.48 34.91 -19.91
CA PRO A 445 -5.45 34.26 -19.03
C PRO A 445 -6.76 35.07 -18.97
N GLY A 446 -7.91 34.41 -18.82
CA GLY A 446 -9.21 35.07 -18.60
C GLY A 446 -10.23 35.05 -19.77
N GLY A 447 -10.22 34.00 -20.60
CA GLY A 447 -11.32 33.74 -21.55
C GLY A 447 -12.47 32.93 -20.94
N GLU A 448 -13.70 33.05 -21.46
CA GLU A 448 -14.80 32.15 -21.06
C GLU A 448 -14.44 30.69 -21.40
N PRO A 449 -14.50 29.76 -20.43
CA PRO A 449 -14.26 28.35 -20.68
C PRO A 449 -15.30 27.74 -21.64
N ASP A 450 -14.87 26.77 -22.45
CA ASP A 450 -15.77 25.94 -23.25
C ASP A 450 -16.54 24.92 -22.38
N ALA A 451 -17.36 24.08 -23.02
CA ALA A 451 -18.20 23.09 -22.33
C ALA A 451 -17.40 22.02 -21.54
N GLU A 452 -16.10 21.85 -21.86
CA GLU A 452 -15.20 20.93 -21.17
C GLU A 452 -14.32 21.66 -20.13
N GLY A 453 -14.51 22.97 -19.98
CA GLY A 453 -13.79 23.82 -19.02
C GLY A 453 -12.51 24.44 -19.57
N PHE A 454 -12.17 24.25 -20.84
CA PHE A 454 -10.96 24.82 -21.41
C PHE A 454 -11.16 26.26 -21.85
N THR A 455 -10.29 27.15 -21.41
CA THR A 455 -10.10 28.46 -22.07
C THR A 455 -9.32 28.30 -23.37
N SER A 456 -9.28 29.34 -24.21
CA SER A 456 -8.47 29.32 -25.44
C SER A 456 -6.98 29.07 -25.19
N CYS A 457 -6.50 29.44 -24.01
CA CYS A 457 -5.13 29.27 -23.56
C CYS A 457 -4.86 27.84 -23.12
N LEU A 458 -5.71 27.28 -22.25
CA LEU A 458 -5.61 25.86 -21.87
C LEU A 458 -5.83 24.94 -23.06
N ARG A 459 -6.74 25.25 -24.00
CA ARG A 459 -6.89 24.48 -25.25
C ARG A 459 -5.61 24.45 -26.07
N ARG A 460 -4.87 25.56 -26.12
CA ARG A 460 -3.60 25.62 -26.83
C ARG A 460 -2.54 24.74 -26.19
N LEU A 461 -2.49 24.69 -24.85
CA LEU A 461 -1.59 23.81 -24.11
C LEU A 461 -2.03 22.33 -24.14
N ALA A 462 -3.33 22.06 -24.20
CA ALA A 462 -3.85 20.70 -24.25
C ALA A 462 -3.72 20.07 -25.65
N GLY A 463 -3.67 20.87 -26.71
CA GLY A 463 -3.50 20.37 -28.08
C GLY A 463 -4.60 19.36 -28.45
N THR A 464 -4.19 18.16 -28.84
CA THR A 464 -5.07 17.05 -29.27
C THR A 464 -5.60 16.21 -28.11
N VAL A 465 -5.19 16.49 -26.87
CA VAL A 465 -5.59 15.70 -25.69
C VAL A 465 -7.10 15.57 -25.54
N PRO A 466 -7.91 16.63 -25.73
CA PRO A 466 -9.37 16.49 -25.59
C PRO A 466 -10.02 15.68 -26.72
N ASP A 467 -9.36 15.51 -27.86
CA ASP A 467 -9.84 14.64 -28.95
C ASP A 467 -9.56 13.16 -28.66
N ALA A 468 -8.54 12.87 -27.85
CA ALA A 468 -8.11 11.52 -27.50
C ALA A 468 -8.63 11.04 -26.14
N GLY A 469 -8.91 11.95 -25.21
CA GLY A 469 -9.32 11.65 -23.83
C GLY A 469 -10.77 12.02 -23.51
N THR A 470 -11.17 11.82 -22.26
CA THR A 470 -12.43 12.36 -21.71
C THR A 470 -12.08 13.45 -20.71
N CYS A 471 -12.47 14.69 -21.02
CA CYS A 471 -12.14 15.88 -20.22
C CYS A 471 -13.37 16.46 -19.54
N GLU A 472 -13.17 17.01 -18.34
CA GLU A 472 -14.21 17.69 -17.57
C GLU A 472 -13.63 18.89 -16.81
N SER A 473 -14.45 19.93 -16.64
CA SER A 473 -14.10 21.11 -15.84
C SER A 473 -13.97 20.72 -14.37
N GLY A 474 -12.88 21.15 -13.73
CA GLY A 474 -12.56 20.80 -12.35
C GLY A 474 -11.81 19.49 -12.19
N GLY A 475 -11.39 19.20 -10.96
CA GLY A 475 -10.79 17.91 -10.60
C GLY A 475 -11.88 16.92 -10.22
N ALA A 476 -11.78 15.67 -10.68
CA ALA A 476 -12.62 14.58 -10.19
C ALA A 476 -12.36 14.36 -8.69
N GLY A 477 -13.04 15.13 -7.82
CA GLY A 477 -12.94 15.05 -6.36
C GLY A 477 -11.91 15.98 -5.68
N ALA A 478 -11.33 16.97 -6.36
CA ALA A 478 -10.30 17.84 -5.75
C ALA A 478 -10.88 19.16 -5.18
N PRO A 479 -10.46 19.61 -3.98
CA PRO A 479 -10.78 20.93 -3.44
C PRO A 479 -9.81 21.97 -4.03
N ILE A 480 -10.08 22.45 -5.25
CA ILE A 480 -9.16 23.38 -5.95
C ILE A 480 -9.59 24.86 -5.83
N GLU A 481 -10.67 25.18 -5.12
CA GLU A 481 -10.92 26.58 -4.73
C GLU A 481 -9.79 27.16 -3.84
N GLU A 482 -8.86 26.34 -3.34
CA GLU A 482 -7.78 26.76 -2.43
C GLU A 482 -6.40 26.97 -3.12
N ALA A 483 -6.26 26.70 -4.43
CA ALA A 483 -4.96 26.78 -5.13
C ALA A 483 -4.62 28.12 -5.80
N GLY A 484 -5.58 29.04 -5.90
CA GLY A 484 -5.39 30.30 -6.64
C GLY A 484 -5.41 30.16 -8.17
N ALA A 485 -5.53 28.94 -8.73
CA ALA A 485 -5.73 28.73 -10.15
C ALA A 485 -7.08 29.31 -10.61
N GLU A 486 -7.09 30.02 -11.75
CA GLU A 486 -8.28 30.63 -12.33
C GLU A 486 -9.19 29.59 -12.98
N ASN A 487 -8.61 28.61 -13.71
CA ASN A 487 -9.34 27.52 -14.36
C ASN A 487 -8.57 26.20 -14.24
N VAL A 488 -9.30 25.09 -14.09
CA VAL A 488 -8.74 23.75 -14.01
C VAL A 488 -9.53 22.77 -14.87
N VAL A 489 -8.83 21.95 -15.65
CA VAL A 489 -9.44 20.90 -16.48
C VAL A 489 -8.73 19.58 -16.27
N THR A 490 -9.48 18.50 -16.03
CA THR A 490 -8.92 17.16 -15.89
C THR A 490 -9.31 16.30 -17.07
N CYS A 491 -8.33 15.67 -17.70
CA CYS A 491 -8.52 14.73 -18.80
C CYS A 491 -8.06 13.33 -18.43
N LYS A 492 -8.93 12.33 -18.60
CA LYS A 492 -8.57 10.91 -18.54
C LYS A 492 -8.14 10.46 -19.93
N LEU A 493 -6.94 9.93 -20.03
CA LEU A 493 -6.35 9.49 -21.30
C LEU A 493 -6.65 8.00 -21.53
N PRO A 494 -6.67 7.53 -22.80
CA PRO A 494 -6.79 6.11 -23.09
C PRO A 494 -5.67 5.30 -22.45
N SER A 495 -6.04 4.34 -21.60
CA SER A 495 -5.15 3.37 -20.98
C SER A 495 -5.84 2.01 -20.87
N ASP A 496 -5.07 0.96 -20.60
CA ASP A 496 -5.66 -0.32 -20.21
C ASP A 496 -6.16 -0.19 -18.76
N SER A 497 -7.46 0.10 -18.61
CA SER A 497 -8.12 0.31 -17.32
C SER A 497 -7.96 -0.81 -16.28
N THR A 498 -7.43 -1.97 -16.68
CA THR A 498 -7.17 -3.11 -15.78
C THR A 498 -5.74 -3.13 -15.23
N THR A 499 -4.79 -2.44 -15.88
CA THR A 499 -3.36 -2.51 -15.56
C THR A 499 -2.68 -1.15 -15.45
N SER A 500 -3.23 -0.08 -16.06
CA SER A 500 -2.67 1.27 -15.99
C SER A 500 -3.73 2.38 -16.08
N GLY A 501 -3.47 3.50 -15.41
CA GLY A 501 -4.29 4.70 -15.47
C GLY A 501 -3.45 5.91 -15.87
N ARG A 502 -3.95 6.73 -16.80
CA ARG A 502 -3.29 7.99 -17.20
C ARG A 502 -4.28 9.16 -17.14
N SER A 503 -3.86 10.23 -16.49
CA SER A 503 -4.64 11.46 -16.40
C SER A 503 -3.72 12.67 -16.53
N VAL A 504 -4.23 13.75 -17.13
CA VAL A 504 -3.54 15.05 -17.17
C VAL A 504 -4.46 16.10 -16.58
N ILE A 505 -3.91 16.94 -15.72
CA ILE A 505 -4.61 18.08 -15.13
C ILE A 505 -3.98 19.35 -15.68
N TYR A 506 -4.79 20.23 -16.25
CA TYR A 506 -4.38 21.53 -16.76
C TYR A 506 -4.81 22.63 -15.79
N TYR A 507 -3.88 23.55 -15.51
CA TYR A 507 -4.07 24.68 -14.61
C TYR A 507 -3.83 25.99 -15.37
N GLU A 508 -4.71 26.97 -15.22
CA GLU A 508 -4.55 28.35 -15.68
C GLU A 508 -4.47 29.28 -14.47
N GLY A 509 -3.66 30.35 -14.57
CA GLY A 509 -3.34 31.26 -13.47
C GLY A 509 -2.26 30.73 -12.54
N MET A 510 -1.51 29.70 -12.95
CA MET A 510 -0.40 29.12 -12.18
C MET A 510 0.83 28.94 -13.09
N SER A 511 1.97 29.44 -12.64
CA SER A 511 3.25 29.28 -13.34
C SER A 511 3.95 27.96 -13.00
N PHE A 512 4.87 27.54 -13.87
CA PHE A 512 5.67 26.32 -13.67
C PHE A 512 6.47 26.39 -12.37
N ASP A 513 7.04 27.55 -12.05
CA ASP A 513 7.89 27.74 -10.87
C ASP A 513 7.09 27.76 -9.56
N GLU A 514 5.79 28.10 -9.60
CA GLU A 514 4.90 28.02 -8.43
C GLU A 514 4.51 26.58 -8.08
N LEU A 515 4.27 25.74 -9.10
CA LEU A 515 3.87 24.34 -8.90
C LEU A 515 5.08 23.42 -8.67
N LYS A 516 6.23 23.76 -9.24
CA LYS A 516 7.44 22.91 -9.25
C LYS A 516 7.85 22.41 -7.85
N PRO A 517 7.98 23.24 -6.79
CA PRO A 517 8.42 22.76 -5.47
C PRO A 517 7.46 21.73 -4.87
N GLY A 518 6.16 21.92 -5.07
CA GLY A 518 5.15 20.97 -4.61
C GLY A 518 5.27 19.65 -5.37
N VAL A 519 5.45 19.69 -6.69
CA VAL A 519 5.56 18.48 -7.52
C VAL A 519 6.88 17.74 -7.24
N GLU A 520 7.99 18.47 -7.07
CA GLU A 520 9.28 17.91 -6.67
C GLU A 520 9.23 17.19 -5.32
N SER A 521 8.47 17.73 -4.35
CA SER A 521 8.31 17.08 -3.03
C SER A 521 7.63 15.70 -3.08
N GLN A 522 6.91 15.41 -4.16
CA GLN A 522 6.23 14.13 -4.40
C GLN A 522 7.07 13.12 -5.18
N MET A 523 8.20 13.54 -5.75
CA MET A 523 9.11 12.67 -6.49
C MET A 523 10.13 12.03 -5.53
N ASP A 524 10.49 10.77 -5.77
CA ASP A 524 11.53 10.09 -5.00
C ASP A 524 12.88 10.80 -5.24
N GLY A 525 13.40 11.49 -4.22
CA GLY A 525 14.52 12.44 -4.30
C GLY A 525 15.93 11.88 -4.57
N SER A 526 16.08 10.85 -5.42
CA SER A 526 17.39 10.30 -5.82
C SER A 526 17.49 10.08 -7.34
N ASP A 527 18.46 10.77 -7.98
CA ASP A 527 19.07 10.56 -9.32
C ASP A 527 18.17 10.20 -10.54
N GLY A 528 16.84 10.29 -10.42
CA GLY A 528 15.88 9.88 -11.43
C GLY A 528 14.99 11.00 -11.99
N THR A 529 15.14 12.26 -11.60
CA THR A 529 14.34 13.34 -12.19
C THR A 529 14.94 13.80 -13.52
N LEU A 530 14.10 13.97 -14.55
CA LEU A 530 14.47 14.54 -15.84
C LEU A 530 13.79 15.89 -16.02
N ASP A 531 14.56 16.95 -16.15
CA ASP A 531 14.07 18.26 -16.56
C ASP A 531 14.49 18.60 -18.00
N GLY A 532 13.75 19.48 -18.64
CA GLY A 532 14.03 19.88 -20.00
C GLY A 532 13.15 21.02 -20.48
N THR A 533 13.31 21.37 -21.74
CA THR A 533 12.51 22.39 -22.42
C THR A 533 11.73 21.77 -23.57
N TRP A 534 10.57 22.35 -23.86
CA TRP A 534 9.71 21.93 -24.96
C TRP A 534 9.26 23.15 -25.75
N SER A 535 8.90 22.93 -27.02
CA SER A 535 8.24 23.94 -27.85
C SER A 535 7.25 23.28 -28.79
N GLY A 536 6.13 23.95 -29.05
CA GLY A 536 5.01 23.37 -29.77
C GLY A 536 3.79 24.30 -29.80
N ALA A 537 3.01 24.26 -30.88
CA ALA A 537 1.82 25.10 -31.09
C ALA A 537 2.00 26.62 -30.80
N GLY A 538 3.21 27.15 -31.03
CA GLY A 538 3.54 28.56 -30.76
C GLY A 538 3.79 28.88 -29.27
N LEU A 539 3.90 27.86 -28.42
CA LEU A 539 4.33 27.96 -27.03
C LEU A 539 5.74 27.36 -26.87
N SER A 540 6.48 27.84 -25.89
CA SER A 540 7.71 27.22 -25.39
C SER A 540 7.68 27.20 -23.88
N GLY A 541 8.34 26.22 -23.29
CA GLY A 541 8.24 25.99 -21.87
C GLY A 541 9.22 24.98 -21.33
N ARG A 542 9.04 24.66 -20.06
CA ARG A 542 9.84 23.70 -19.30
C ARG A 542 8.99 22.50 -18.89
N TYR A 543 9.67 21.39 -18.64
CA TYR A 543 9.07 20.24 -17.97
C TYR A 543 10.01 19.69 -16.91
N LEU A 544 9.41 18.97 -15.96
CA LEU A 544 10.07 18.18 -14.95
C LEU A 544 9.31 16.85 -14.86
N SER A 545 10.02 15.77 -15.08
CA SER A 545 9.53 14.40 -15.03
C SER A 545 10.25 13.65 -13.92
N GLY A 546 9.51 12.83 -13.18
CA GLY A 546 10.06 11.98 -12.14
C GLY A 546 9.09 10.87 -11.78
N THR A 547 9.48 10.07 -10.81
CA THR A 547 8.70 8.92 -10.37
C THR A 547 8.47 8.98 -8.87
N ALA A 548 7.33 8.46 -8.47
CA ALA A 548 7.01 8.02 -7.12
C ALA A 548 6.69 6.51 -7.21
N ILE A 549 6.62 5.82 -6.08
CA ILE A 549 6.40 4.36 -6.04
C ILE A 549 5.15 3.97 -6.87
N GLY A 550 5.37 3.24 -7.99
CA GLY A 550 4.31 2.76 -8.89
C GLY A 550 3.66 3.82 -9.79
N MET A 551 4.20 5.05 -9.82
CA MET A 551 3.59 6.20 -10.49
C MET A 551 4.64 7.11 -11.13
N GLY A 552 4.41 7.52 -12.38
CA GLY A 552 5.11 8.61 -13.02
C GLY A 552 4.37 9.93 -12.82
N ILE A 553 5.11 10.99 -12.51
CA ILE A 553 4.61 12.35 -12.41
C ILE A 553 5.41 13.23 -13.36
N MET A 554 4.73 14.06 -14.16
CA MET A 554 5.40 15.04 -15.00
C MET A 554 4.66 16.38 -14.97
N LEU A 555 5.34 17.42 -14.53
CA LEU A 555 4.90 18.81 -14.63
C LEU A 555 5.45 19.41 -15.93
N PHE A 556 4.64 20.14 -16.67
CA PHE A 556 5.10 20.94 -17.81
C PHE A 556 4.34 22.27 -17.83
N GLY A 557 4.99 23.36 -18.20
CA GLY A 557 4.37 24.68 -18.24
C GLY A 557 4.98 25.57 -19.31
N ALA A 558 4.24 26.57 -19.76
CA ALA A 558 4.72 27.55 -20.73
C ALA A 558 5.50 28.67 -20.01
N ASP A 559 6.61 29.14 -20.60
CA ASP A 559 7.44 30.17 -19.96
C ASP A 559 6.81 31.58 -20.04
N ASP A 560 6.04 31.85 -21.10
CA ASP A 560 5.41 33.14 -21.37
C ASP A 560 3.91 33.19 -21.01
N ALA A 561 3.41 32.22 -20.25
CA ALA A 561 2.01 32.16 -19.82
C ALA A 561 1.85 31.36 -18.52
N GLU A 562 0.95 31.78 -17.64
CA GLU A 562 0.59 31.09 -16.39
C GLU A 562 -0.32 29.90 -16.65
N ILE A 563 0.16 28.96 -17.47
CA ILE A 563 -0.53 27.73 -17.81
C ILE A 563 0.40 26.53 -17.64
N CYS A 564 -0.07 25.52 -16.91
CA CYS A 564 0.67 24.30 -16.61
C CYS A 564 -0.18 23.06 -16.85
N GLY A 565 0.48 21.94 -17.11
CA GLY A 565 -0.09 20.61 -17.13
C GLY A 565 0.66 19.67 -16.19
N LEU A 566 -0.09 18.80 -15.51
CA LEU A 566 0.43 17.76 -14.64
C LEU A 566 -0.05 16.41 -15.16
N LEU A 567 0.85 15.64 -15.77
CA LEU A 567 0.60 14.26 -16.16
C LEU A 567 0.87 13.34 -14.97
N VAL A 568 -0.09 12.46 -14.70
CA VAL A 568 0.02 11.37 -13.74
C VAL A 568 -0.23 10.06 -14.48
N TRP A 569 0.71 9.12 -14.37
CA TRP A 569 0.60 7.78 -14.93
C TRP A 569 0.85 6.75 -13.84
N ILE A 570 -0.17 5.93 -13.55
CA ILE A 570 -0.11 4.84 -12.58
C ILE A 570 -0.08 3.51 -13.33
N ASP A 571 0.82 2.60 -12.94
CA ASP A 571 0.82 1.21 -13.38
C ASP A 571 0.52 0.31 -12.18
N PHE A 572 -0.62 -0.39 -12.23
CA PHE A 572 -1.14 -1.22 -11.14
C PHE A 572 -0.47 -2.61 -11.07
N GLY A 573 0.35 -2.97 -12.06
CA GLY A 573 0.99 -4.30 -12.18
C GLY A 573 2.51 -4.30 -12.22
N GLY A 574 3.18 -3.14 -12.18
CA GLY A 574 4.63 -3.01 -12.39
C GLY A 574 5.31 -1.95 -11.52
N SER A 575 6.55 -1.59 -11.86
CA SER A 575 7.37 -0.60 -11.14
C SER A 575 6.97 0.86 -11.41
N GLY A 576 5.88 1.12 -12.13
CA GLY A 576 5.54 2.44 -12.69
C GLY A 576 6.38 2.78 -13.93
N PRO A 577 5.96 3.79 -14.72
CA PRO A 577 6.73 4.27 -15.87
C PRO A 577 8.00 4.97 -15.39
N THR A 578 9.09 4.82 -16.13
CA THR A 578 10.33 5.55 -15.92
C THR A 578 10.17 7.03 -16.27
N PRO A 579 11.01 7.92 -15.71
CA PRO A 579 11.03 9.34 -16.06
C PRO A 579 11.20 9.57 -17.58
N GLN A 580 11.98 8.72 -18.24
CA GLN A 580 12.17 8.78 -19.69
C GLN A 580 10.92 8.36 -20.47
N GLU A 581 10.23 7.29 -20.05
CA GLU A 581 8.96 6.88 -20.67
C GLU A 581 7.87 7.97 -20.55
N MET A 582 7.88 8.73 -19.44
CA MET A 582 7.02 9.89 -19.26
C MET A 582 7.35 11.01 -20.24
N VAL A 583 8.64 11.32 -20.44
CA VAL A 583 9.10 12.32 -21.42
C VAL A 583 8.75 11.87 -22.83
N ASP A 584 8.99 10.61 -23.18
CA ASP A 584 8.69 10.04 -24.50
C ASP A 584 7.18 10.11 -24.78
N TYR A 585 6.34 9.81 -23.78
CA TYR A 585 4.89 9.92 -23.90
C TYR A 585 4.43 11.37 -24.05
N PHE A 586 5.00 12.29 -23.28
CA PHE A 586 4.73 13.72 -23.42
C PHE A 586 5.05 14.20 -24.83
N GLU A 587 6.26 13.91 -25.33
CA GLU A 587 6.71 14.34 -26.66
C GLU A 587 5.85 13.79 -27.80
N GLN A 588 5.30 12.59 -27.65
CA GLN A 588 4.48 11.92 -28.66
C GLN A 588 2.98 12.23 -28.58
N SER A 589 2.45 12.48 -27.37
CA SER A 589 1.00 12.44 -27.14
C SER A 589 0.43 13.68 -26.43
N LEU A 590 1.25 14.47 -25.72
CA LEU A 590 0.77 15.60 -24.91
C LEU A 590 1.37 16.95 -25.30
N LYS A 591 2.58 16.96 -25.87
CA LYS A 591 3.26 18.18 -26.26
C LYS A 591 2.37 18.92 -27.26
N PRO A 592 2.11 20.22 -27.06
CA PRO A 592 1.25 20.99 -27.97
C PRO A 592 1.69 20.89 -29.43
N GLY A 593 0.84 20.32 -30.30
CA GLY A 593 1.14 20.13 -31.72
C GLY A 593 1.99 18.91 -32.07
N ALA A 594 2.13 17.95 -31.15
CA ALA A 594 2.64 16.60 -31.41
C ALA A 594 1.74 15.77 -32.33
#